data_AF-A0A1A9S062-F1
#
_entry.id   AF-A0A1A9S062-F1
#
_cell.length_a   1.000
_cell.length_b   1.000
_cell.length_c   1.000
_cell.angle_alpha   90.00
_cell.angle_beta   90.00
_cell.angle_gamma   90.00
#
_symmetry.space_group_name_H-M   'P 1'
#
loop_
_entity.id
_entity.type
_entity.pdbx_description
1 polymer ?
#
loop_
_entity_poly.entity_id
_entity_poly.type
_entity_poly.pdbx_seq_one_letter_code
_entity_poly.pdbx_strand_id
1 'polypeptide(L)'
;MLIKSADDKSSKLKLLEAIDKLPLNKQQREQLTNKLWKLRTGINGEKDAAFYIDNYLKDSKYYVVIHDLRIEIDGEAAQIDHLLINRVFAILLETKNFNGNLTINKFGEFTVQYPSGKKKGIPSPIEQSKRHERILLKLFDRIGVKMKTGRPLEVHHAVLVSPQSIIRRPDSKDFDTSCVIKADAIRQWHEQFGENRVGVGFVLNHMFDALLINNETIHEWGRRIAAEHKPEGLLEYLPNSIKPLLTNCHTCGQAISENEALLCLHNHERFNGKIYCREHQQAALQQKAPPASPKSETEPYMINTANTQAVMKNSARQSFNIAKNTAAVSAANCIAANISRATQPTK
;
A
#
# COMPACT_ATOMS: atom_id res chain seq x y z
N MET A 1 14.90 4.96 -15.32
CA MET A 1 15.35 3.70 -14.72
C MET A 1 14.69 3.59 -13.37
N LEU A 2 13.75 2.66 -13.25
CA LEU A 2 13.13 2.33 -12.00
C LEU A 2 14.13 1.57 -11.12
N ILE A 3 14.45 2.15 -9.97
CA ILE A 3 15.33 1.54 -8.96
C ILE A 3 14.51 0.84 -7.88
N LYS A 4 13.38 1.45 -7.49
CA LYS A 4 12.52 0.94 -6.41
C LYS A 4 11.05 1.10 -6.80
N SER A 5 10.33 -0.01 -6.83
CA SER A 5 8.86 -0.04 -6.94
C SER A 5 8.20 0.34 -5.60
N ALA A 6 6.92 0.70 -5.65
CA ALA A 6 6.14 0.99 -4.44
C ALA A 6 6.03 -0.26 -3.54
N ASP A 7 5.97 -0.08 -2.22
CA ASP A 7 5.89 -1.21 -1.30
C ASP A 7 4.53 -1.91 -1.39
N ASP A 8 4.52 -3.22 -1.10
CA ASP A 8 3.26 -3.92 -0.90
C ASP A 8 2.63 -3.55 0.45
N LYS A 9 1.54 -2.78 0.38
CA LYS A 9 0.76 -2.35 1.56
C LYS A 9 -0.32 -3.36 1.98
N SER A 10 -0.36 -4.55 1.37
CA SER A 10 -1.39 -5.58 1.64
C SER A 10 -1.43 -6.04 3.11
N SER A 11 -0.27 -6.18 3.76
CA SER A 11 -0.19 -6.57 5.17
C SER A 11 -0.81 -5.53 6.11
N LYS A 12 -0.57 -4.23 5.86
CA LYS A 12 -1.21 -3.13 6.62
C LYS A 12 -2.72 -3.15 6.42
N LEU A 13 -3.20 -3.40 5.20
CA LEU A 13 -4.62 -3.46 4.90
C LEU A 13 -5.29 -4.64 5.65
N LYS A 14 -4.73 -5.84 5.53
CA LYS A 14 -5.21 -7.04 6.22
C LYS A 14 -5.23 -6.86 7.74
N LEU A 15 -4.20 -6.22 8.31
CA LEU A 15 -4.15 -5.90 9.72
C LEU A 15 -5.33 -5.01 10.15
N LEU A 16 -5.55 -3.89 9.45
CA LEU A 16 -6.66 -2.98 9.79
C LEU A 16 -8.04 -3.65 9.61
N GLU A 17 -8.21 -4.50 8.59
CA GLU A 17 -9.44 -5.27 8.38
C GLU A 17 -9.67 -6.33 9.46
N ALA A 18 -8.61 -6.94 9.98
CA ALA A 18 -8.71 -7.85 11.13
C ALA A 18 -9.10 -7.10 12.41
N ILE A 19 -8.55 -5.90 12.63
CA ILE A 19 -8.87 -5.06 13.79
C ILE A 19 -10.34 -4.60 13.77
N ASP A 20 -10.94 -4.42 12.60
CA ASP A 20 -12.34 -3.97 12.48
C ASP A 20 -13.34 -4.96 13.08
N LYS A 21 -12.93 -6.24 13.19
CA LYS A 21 -13.70 -7.33 13.80
C LYS A 21 -13.61 -7.36 15.33
N LEU A 22 -12.75 -6.54 15.93
CA LEU A 22 -12.59 -6.46 17.38
C LEU A 22 -13.72 -5.64 18.03
N PRO A 23 -13.98 -5.83 19.33
CA PRO A 23 -14.94 -5.02 20.08
C PRO A 23 -14.37 -3.61 20.35
N LEU A 24 -14.39 -2.76 19.32
CA LEU A 24 -13.93 -1.37 19.38
C LEU A 24 -15.02 -0.42 19.89
N ASN A 25 -14.63 0.57 20.68
CA ASN A 25 -15.51 1.68 21.03
C ASN A 25 -15.76 2.61 19.82
N LYS A 26 -16.71 3.54 19.94
CA LYS A 26 -17.09 4.44 18.84
C LYS A 26 -15.91 5.24 18.27
N GLN A 27 -15.07 5.82 19.13
CA GLN A 27 -13.92 6.61 18.72
C GLN A 27 -12.87 5.76 17.99
N GLN A 28 -12.54 4.58 18.52
CA GLN A 28 -11.61 3.64 17.90
C GLN A 28 -12.12 3.19 16.53
N ARG A 29 -13.43 2.90 16.42
CA ARG A 29 -14.06 2.51 15.16
C ARG A 29 -13.96 3.63 14.13
N GLU A 30 -14.32 4.86 14.50
CA GLU A 30 -14.18 6.02 13.59
C GLU A 30 -12.73 6.25 13.16
N GLN A 31 -11.76 6.13 14.07
CA GLN A 31 -10.34 6.26 13.75
C GLN A 31 -9.86 5.15 12.80
N LEU A 32 -10.29 3.91 13.02
CA LEU A 32 -9.97 2.78 12.15
C LEU A 32 -10.58 2.94 10.77
N THR A 33 -11.87 3.26 10.67
CA THR A 33 -12.55 3.49 9.39
C THR A 33 -11.86 4.59 8.59
N ASN A 34 -11.50 5.70 9.24
CA ASN A 34 -10.75 6.78 8.60
C ASN A 34 -9.35 6.33 8.15
N LYS A 35 -8.64 5.52 8.95
CA LYS A 35 -7.31 5.00 8.60
C LYS A 35 -7.40 4.03 7.42
N LEU A 36 -8.37 3.11 7.41
CA LEU A 36 -8.65 2.19 6.30
C LEU A 36 -8.96 2.95 5.02
N TRP A 37 -9.84 3.94 5.09
CA TRP A 37 -10.20 4.78 3.95
C TRP A 37 -8.95 5.49 3.38
N LYS A 38 -8.16 6.15 4.23
CA LYS A 38 -6.92 6.81 3.81
C LYS A 38 -5.92 5.84 3.18
N LEU A 39 -5.73 4.65 3.78
CA LEU A 39 -4.82 3.64 3.25
C LEU A 39 -5.25 3.19 1.85
N ARG A 40 -6.53 2.84 1.67
CA ARG A 40 -7.06 2.38 0.38
C ARG A 40 -6.96 3.46 -0.70
N THR A 41 -7.38 4.68 -0.37
CA THR A 41 -7.31 5.81 -1.30
C THR A 41 -5.87 6.19 -1.64
N GLY A 42 -4.95 6.12 -0.66
CA GLY A 42 -3.51 6.32 -0.85
C GLY A 42 -2.90 5.27 -1.78
N ILE A 43 -3.10 3.98 -1.49
CA ILE A 43 -2.64 2.87 -2.34
C ILE A 43 -3.11 3.06 -3.79
N ASN A 44 -4.39 3.39 -4.00
CA ASN A 44 -4.90 3.57 -5.35
C ASN A 44 -4.28 4.80 -6.03
N GLY A 45 -4.18 5.93 -5.32
CA GLY A 45 -3.59 7.15 -5.87
C GLY A 45 -2.14 6.94 -6.28
N GLU A 46 -1.32 6.39 -5.38
CA GLU A 46 0.10 6.13 -5.63
C GLU A 46 0.30 5.11 -6.74
N LYS A 47 -0.54 4.07 -6.81
CA LYS A 47 -0.51 3.09 -7.90
C LYS A 47 -0.83 3.73 -9.26
N ASP A 48 -1.86 4.56 -9.32
CA ASP A 48 -2.24 5.26 -10.56
C ASP A 48 -1.12 6.22 -11.00
N ALA A 49 -0.55 6.98 -10.06
CA ALA A 49 0.58 7.86 -10.33
C ALA A 49 1.83 7.10 -10.81
N ALA A 50 2.21 6.02 -10.11
CA ALA A 50 3.32 5.17 -10.50
C ALA A 50 3.13 4.59 -11.91
N PHE A 51 1.91 4.18 -12.28
CA PHE A 51 1.61 3.72 -13.63
C PHE A 51 1.95 4.76 -14.70
N TYR A 52 1.55 6.03 -14.52
CA TYR A 52 1.87 7.09 -15.49
C TYR A 52 3.35 7.45 -15.52
N ILE A 53 4.01 7.47 -14.35
CA ILE A 53 5.45 7.72 -14.25
C ILE A 53 6.23 6.61 -14.94
N ASP A 54 5.91 5.35 -14.65
CA ASP A 54 6.65 4.20 -15.15
C ASP A 54 6.51 4.03 -16.66
N ASN A 55 5.32 4.25 -17.21
CA ASN A 55 5.10 4.24 -18.66
C ASN A 55 5.99 5.22 -19.41
N TYR A 56 6.47 6.26 -18.73
CA TYR A 56 7.33 7.28 -19.31
C TYR A 56 8.82 7.11 -18.93
N LEU A 57 9.13 6.81 -17.66
CA LEU A 57 10.48 6.94 -17.10
C LEU A 57 11.09 5.63 -16.59
N LYS A 58 10.35 4.51 -16.52
CA LYS A 58 10.88 3.26 -15.93
C LYS A 58 12.14 2.78 -16.63
N ASP A 59 12.23 2.94 -17.95
CA ASP A 59 13.38 2.50 -18.76
C ASP A 59 14.32 3.67 -19.14
N SER A 60 14.06 4.87 -18.63
CA SER A 60 14.86 6.07 -18.95
C SER A 60 16.31 5.89 -18.51
N LYS A 61 17.27 6.23 -19.37
CA LYS A 61 18.70 6.28 -19.00
C LYS A 61 19.08 7.56 -18.28
N TYR A 62 18.21 8.58 -18.31
CA TYR A 62 18.53 9.94 -17.84
C TYR A 62 17.86 10.28 -16.51
N TYR A 63 16.90 9.46 -16.09
CA TYR A 63 16.19 9.62 -14.83
C TYR A 63 16.24 8.35 -14.02
N VAL A 64 16.49 8.47 -12.73
CA VAL A 64 16.17 7.47 -11.73
C VAL A 64 14.75 7.69 -11.23
N VAL A 65 14.02 6.60 -11.02
CA VAL A 65 12.68 6.58 -10.44
C VAL A 65 12.71 5.73 -9.18
N ILE A 66 12.27 6.29 -8.05
CA ILE A 66 12.12 5.61 -6.76
C ILE A 66 10.71 5.90 -6.25
N HIS A 67 9.96 4.84 -5.95
CA HIS A 67 8.62 4.94 -5.39
C HIS A 67 8.58 4.57 -3.92
N ASP A 68 7.66 5.20 -3.19
CA ASP A 68 7.31 4.91 -1.80
C ASP A 68 8.56 4.92 -0.89
N LEU A 69 9.38 5.96 -1.01
CA LEU A 69 10.61 6.11 -0.25
C LEU A 69 10.29 6.70 1.12
N ARG A 70 10.30 5.83 2.14
CA ARG A 70 10.36 6.24 3.54
C ARG A 70 11.80 6.29 4.05
N ILE A 71 12.21 7.41 4.63
CA ILE A 71 13.55 7.59 5.23
C ILE A 71 13.43 8.17 6.64
N GLU A 72 14.39 7.82 7.50
CA GLU A 72 14.47 8.33 8.87
C GLU A 72 15.87 8.87 9.16
N ILE A 73 15.95 10.16 9.46
CA ILE A 73 17.20 10.87 9.74
C ILE A 73 17.01 11.72 11.00
N ASP A 74 17.88 11.53 11.98
CA ASP A 74 17.90 12.29 13.25
C ASP A 74 16.57 12.25 14.03
N GLY A 75 15.89 11.10 14.01
CA GLY A 75 14.58 10.93 14.67
C GLY A 75 13.39 11.52 13.90
N GLU A 76 13.63 12.10 12.72
CA GLU A 76 12.59 12.61 11.84
C GLU A 76 12.36 11.67 10.66
N ALA A 77 11.09 11.48 10.27
CA ALA A 77 10.72 10.63 9.15
C ALA A 77 10.16 11.45 7.98
N ALA A 78 10.52 11.08 6.75
CA ALA A 78 9.90 11.59 5.53
C ALA A 78 9.35 10.42 4.70
N GLN A 79 8.15 10.61 4.16
CA GLN A 79 7.53 9.73 3.18
C GLN A 79 7.50 10.45 1.83
N ILE A 80 8.16 9.91 0.82
CA ILE A 80 8.18 10.46 -0.52
C ILE A 80 7.50 9.46 -1.45
N ASP A 81 6.33 9.85 -1.98
CA ASP A 81 5.53 8.96 -2.83
C ASP A 81 6.28 8.58 -4.11
N HIS A 82 6.84 9.57 -4.82
CA HIS A 82 7.74 9.32 -5.93
C HIS A 82 8.88 10.35 -5.99
N LEU A 83 10.11 9.85 -6.15
CA LEU A 83 11.33 10.63 -6.32
C LEU A 83 11.89 10.37 -7.72
N LEU A 84 12.06 11.45 -8.49
CA LEU A 84 12.76 11.45 -9.77
C LEU A 84 14.11 12.14 -9.60
N ILE A 85 15.17 11.59 -10.18
CA ILE A 85 16.52 12.19 -10.12
C ILE A 85 17.15 12.15 -11.50
N ASN A 86 17.63 13.29 -11.98
CA ASN A 86 18.53 13.34 -13.12
C ASN A 86 19.90 13.91 -12.70
N ARG A 87 20.75 14.22 -13.68
CA ARG A 87 22.12 14.72 -13.44
C ARG A 87 22.18 16.12 -12.83
N VAL A 88 21.07 16.82 -12.75
CA VAL A 88 21.03 18.26 -12.49
C VAL A 88 20.11 18.62 -11.31
N PHE A 89 18.99 17.91 -11.18
CA PHE A 89 17.99 18.14 -10.15
C PHE A 89 17.26 16.86 -9.76
N ALA A 90 16.54 16.93 -8.65
CA ALA A 90 15.53 15.95 -8.25
C ALA A 90 14.13 16.56 -8.31
N ILE A 91 13.11 15.71 -8.47
CA ILE A 91 11.70 16.08 -8.36
C ILE A 91 11.03 15.18 -7.33
N LEU A 92 10.40 15.81 -6.33
CA LEU A 92 9.47 15.18 -5.42
C LEU A 92 8.05 15.27 -5.96
N LEU A 93 7.44 14.13 -6.22
CA LEU A 93 6.05 14.02 -6.64
C LEU A 93 5.23 13.50 -5.46
N GLU A 94 4.37 14.36 -4.92
CA GLU A 94 3.40 14.02 -3.89
C GLU A 94 2.08 13.62 -4.54
N THR A 95 1.50 12.49 -4.12
CA THR A 95 0.28 11.97 -4.72
C THR A 95 -0.93 12.23 -3.83
N LYS A 96 -1.99 12.82 -4.42
CA LYS A 96 -3.24 13.11 -3.75
C LYS A 96 -4.42 12.58 -4.53
N ASN A 97 -5.14 11.65 -3.92
CA ASN A 97 -6.38 11.13 -4.47
C ASN A 97 -7.56 11.62 -3.61
N PHE A 98 -8.36 12.52 -4.17
CA PHE A 98 -9.53 13.06 -3.49
C PHE A 98 -10.80 12.55 -4.16
N ASN A 99 -11.78 12.12 -3.36
CA ASN A 99 -13.13 11.90 -3.84
C ASN A 99 -13.91 13.22 -3.87
N GLY A 100 -13.43 14.20 -4.63
CA GLY A 100 -14.02 15.53 -4.69
C GLY A 100 -13.23 16.53 -5.52
N ASN A 101 -13.80 17.71 -5.72
CA ASN A 101 -13.19 18.77 -6.49
C ASN A 101 -12.20 19.56 -5.63
N LEU A 102 -10.99 19.78 -6.16
CA LEU A 102 -9.96 20.57 -5.50
C LEU A 102 -10.10 22.04 -5.88
N THR A 103 -10.03 22.93 -4.89
CA THR A 103 -9.94 24.38 -5.08
C THR A 103 -8.70 24.90 -4.38
N ILE A 104 -7.92 25.71 -5.09
CA ILE A 104 -6.77 26.44 -4.57
C ILE A 104 -7.11 27.92 -4.68
N ASN A 105 -6.96 28.67 -3.60
CA ASN A 105 -7.17 30.12 -3.63
C ASN A 105 -5.84 30.87 -3.83
N LYS A 106 -5.93 32.19 -3.97
CA LYS A 106 -4.77 33.08 -4.17
C LYS A 106 -3.75 33.08 -3.02
N PHE A 107 -4.10 32.54 -1.86
CA PHE A 107 -3.20 32.43 -0.71
C PHE A 107 -2.54 31.05 -0.61
N GLY A 108 -2.77 30.17 -1.59
CA GLY A 108 -2.24 28.81 -1.59
C GLY A 108 -2.98 27.87 -0.63
N GLU A 109 -4.22 28.20 -0.22
CA GLU A 109 -5.03 27.34 0.64
C GLU A 109 -5.80 26.31 -0.20
N PHE A 110 -5.75 25.05 0.22
CA PHE A 110 -6.35 23.92 -0.48
C PHE A 110 -7.69 23.55 0.18
N THR A 111 -8.75 23.44 -0.62
CA THR A 111 -10.07 23.00 -0.19
C THR A 111 -10.58 21.88 -1.07
N VAL A 112 -11.10 20.81 -0.47
CA VAL A 112 -11.79 19.73 -1.18
C VAL A 112 -13.29 19.90 -0.99
N GLN A 113 -14.04 19.91 -2.09
CA GLN A 113 -15.49 19.84 -2.10
C GLN A 113 -15.94 18.42 -2.46
N TYR A 114 -16.57 17.73 -1.52
CA TYR A 114 -17.04 16.36 -1.71
C TYR A 114 -18.39 16.32 -2.45
N PRO A 115 -18.78 15.16 -3.03
CA PRO A 115 -20.08 14.98 -3.68
C PRO A 115 -21.28 15.33 -2.81
N SER A 116 -21.16 15.21 -1.48
CA SER A 116 -22.18 15.62 -0.52
C SER A 116 -22.37 17.15 -0.39
N GLY A 117 -21.57 17.94 -1.11
CA GLY A 117 -21.53 19.41 -1.00
C GLY A 117 -20.65 19.92 0.14
N LYS A 118 -20.25 19.06 1.09
CA LYS A 118 -19.36 19.43 2.19
C LYS A 118 -18.01 19.92 1.67
N LYS A 119 -17.56 21.08 2.16
CA LYS A 119 -16.22 21.62 1.92
C LYS A 119 -15.33 21.38 3.13
N LYS A 120 -14.07 21.04 2.87
CA LYS A 120 -13.06 20.84 3.92
C LYS A 120 -11.72 21.40 3.47
N GLY A 121 -11.15 22.29 4.28
CA GLY A 121 -9.76 22.72 4.12
C GLY A 121 -8.80 21.57 4.39
N ILE A 122 -7.74 21.47 3.59
CA ILE A 122 -6.68 20.48 3.77
C ILE A 122 -5.32 21.20 3.86
N PRO A 123 -4.33 20.62 4.57
CA PRO A 123 -2.97 21.13 4.53
C PRO A 123 -2.44 21.16 3.09
N SER A 124 -1.62 22.16 2.78
CA SER A 124 -0.99 22.29 1.47
C SER A 124 -0.09 21.07 1.18
N PRO A 125 -0.37 20.31 0.09
CA PRO A 125 0.51 19.23 -0.35
C PRO A 125 1.89 19.73 -0.79
N ILE A 126 1.97 20.98 -1.27
CA ILE A 126 3.23 21.61 -1.68
C ILE A 126 4.12 21.82 -0.45
N GLU A 127 3.57 22.41 0.62
CA GLU A 127 4.31 22.62 1.87
C GLU A 127 4.60 21.30 2.61
N GLN A 128 3.82 20.25 2.36
CA GLN A 128 4.17 18.90 2.79
C GLN A 128 5.43 18.39 2.09
N SER A 129 5.50 18.50 0.76
CA SER A 129 6.65 18.07 -0.03
C SER A 129 7.94 18.82 0.37
N LYS A 130 7.87 20.15 0.58
CA LYS A 130 9.01 20.96 1.07
C LYS A 130 9.52 20.53 2.46
N ARG A 131 8.63 20.11 3.35
CA ARG A 131 9.05 19.59 4.67
C ARG A 131 9.82 18.27 4.54
N HIS A 132 9.46 17.42 3.58
CA HIS A 132 10.15 16.17 3.31
C HIS A 132 11.50 16.39 2.62
N GLU A 133 11.62 17.38 1.73
CA GLU A 133 12.89 17.77 1.10
C GLU A 133 13.99 18.03 2.14
N ARG A 134 13.70 18.74 3.23
CA ARG A 134 14.69 18.99 4.28
C ARG A 134 15.32 17.70 4.81
N ILE A 135 14.52 16.64 4.98
CA ILE A 135 15.00 15.34 5.47
C ILE A 135 15.75 14.61 4.35
N LEU A 136 15.29 14.71 3.11
CA LEU A 136 15.97 14.16 1.94
C LEU A 136 17.36 14.79 1.73
N LEU A 137 17.49 16.10 1.89
CA LEU A 137 18.77 16.80 1.74
C LEU A 137 19.77 16.40 2.83
N LYS A 138 19.31 16.17 4.07
CA LYS A 138 20.15 15.59 5.13
C LYS A 138 20.64 14.19 4.75
N LEU A 139 19.76 13.38 4.16
CA LEU A 139 20.15 12.07 3.64
C LEU A 139 21.21 12.22 2.54
N PHE A 140 20.96 13.08 1.54
CA PHE A 140 21.87 13.31 0.43
C PHE A 140 23.27 13.70 0.90
N ASP A 141 23.39 14.59 1.87
CA ASP A 141 24.67 14.95 2.47
C ASP A 141 25.35 13.74 3.14
N ARG A 142 24.60 13.01 3.98
CA ARG A 142 25.10 11.81 4.70
C ARG A 142 25.63 10.73 3.77
N ILE A 143 24.93 10.48 2.66
CA ILE A 143 25.33 9.48 1.66
C ILE A 143 26.04 10.11 0.46
N GLY A 144 26.54 11.34 0.54
CA GLY A 144 27.34 11.96 -0.52
C GLY A 144 26.68 12.00 -1.91
N VAL A 145 25.35 12.18 -1.96
CA VAL A 145 24.60 12.54 -3.17
C VAL A 145 24.72 14.05 -3.32
N LYS A 146 25.67 14.51 -4.13
CA LYS A 146 25.96 15.94 -4.32
C LYS A 146 26.55 16.20 -5.69
N MET A 147 26.39 17.44 -6.14
CA MET A 147 26.99 17.92 -7.37
C MET A 147 28.52 17.87 -7.28
N LYS A 148 29.23 17.84 -8.41
CA LYS A 148 30.71 17.81 -8.44
C LYS A 148 31.30 19.10 -7.92
N THR A 149 30.58 20.20 -8.08
CA THR A 149 30.84 21.48 -7.42
C THR A 149 30.69 21.46 -5.89
N GLY A 150 30.24 20.34 -5.30
CA GLY A 150 29.97 20.19 -3.88
C GLY A 150 28.62 20.74 -3.43
N ARG A 151 27.87 21.38 -4.34
CA ARG A 151 26.53 21.92 -4.06
C ARG A 151 25.51 20.78 -3.85
N PRO A 152 24.48 21.00 -3.00
CA PRO A 152 23.33 20.10 -2.95
C PRO A 152 22.63 20.04 -4.31
N LEU A 153 21.99 18.90 -4.59
CA LEU A 153 21.13 18.76 -5.75
C LEU A 153 19.89 19.65 -5.57
N GLU A 154 19.51 20.41 -6.59
CA GLU A 154 18.27 21.20 -6.54
C GLU A 154 17.05 20.28 -6.52
N VAL A 155 16.07 20.60 -5.69
CA VAL A 155 14.84 19.79 -5.54
C VAL A 155 13.64 20.61 -5.98
N HIS A 156 12.87 20.04 -6.88
CA HIS A 156 11.60 20.59 -7.33
C HIS A 156 10.43 19.77 -6.82
N HIS A 157 9.25 20.37 -6.78
CA HIS A 157 8.06 19.74 -6.21
C HIS A 157 6.93 19.76 -7.23
N ALA A 158 6.20 18.65 -7.30
CA ALA A 158 4.91 18.58 -7.96
C ALA A 158 3.93 17.77 -7.13
N VAL A 159 2.64 18.06 -7.32
CA VAL A 159 1.52 17.38 -6.68
C VAL A 159 0.72 16.70 -7.77
N LEU A 160 0.70 15.37 -7.76
CA LEU A 160 -0.10 14.55 -8.66
C LEU A 160 -1.49 14.37 -8.08
N VAL A 161 -2.51 14.83 -8.78
CA VAL A 161 -3.90 14.53 -8.45
C VAL A 161 -4.48 13.51 -9.41
N SER A 162 -5.52 12.80 -8.99
CA SER A 162 -6.24 11.86 -9.85
C SER A 162 -6.67 12.53 -11.17
N PRO A 163 -6.56 11.85 -12.33
CA PRO A 163 -7.03 12.36 -13.62
C PRO A 163 -8.49 12.80 -13.61
N GLN A 164 -9.33 12.16 -12.78
CA GLN A 164 -10.76 12.45 -12.64
C GLN A 164 -11.03 13.68 -11.77
N SER A 165 -10.02 14.24 -11.09
CA SER A 165 -10.18 15.42 -10.24
C SER A 165 -10.44 16.68 -11.07
N ILE A 166 -11.34 17.54 -10.60
CA ILE A 166 -11.49 18.92 -11.09
C ILE A 166 -10.64 19.82 -10.21
N ILE A 167 -9.81 20.67 -10.82
CA ILE A 167 -8.96 21.63 -10.11
C ILE A 167 -9.42 23.04 -10.45
N ARG A 168 -9.91 23.77 -9.45
CA ARG A 168 -10.20 25.21 -9.53
C ARG A 168 -8.97 25.95 -9.05
N ARG A 169 -8.43 26.83 -9.90
CA ARG A 169 -7.15 27.51 -9.70
C ARG A 169 -7.35 29.02 -9.60
N PRO A 170 -6.49 29.74 -8.87
CA PRO A 170 -6.46 31.20 -8.91
C PRO A 170 -5.78 31.69 -10.20
N ASP A 171 -5.72 33.01 -10.39
CA ASP A 171 -4.83 33.60 -11.41
C ASP A 171 -3.37 33.21 -11.09
N SER A 172 -2.58 32.88 -12.11
CA SER A 172 -1.19 32.47 -11.94
C SER A 172 -0.28 33.58 -11.43
N LYS A 173 -0.67 34.85 -11.62
CA LYS A 173 0.03 36.01 -11.05
C LYS A 173 -0.16 36.12 -9.55
N ASP A 174 -1.29 35.64 -9.03
CA ASP A 174 -1.58 35.63 -7.60
C ASP A 174 -0.89 34.45 -6.91
N PHE A 175 -1.03 33.25 -7.49
CA PHE A 175 -0.40 32.03 -6.97
C PHE A 175 -0.19 30.99 -8.08
N ASP A 176 1.07 30.67 -8.35
CA ASP A 176 1.44 29.70 -9.38
C ASP A 176 1.08 28.27 -8.93
N THR A 177 0.14 27.65 -9.63
CA THR A 177 -0.29 26.26 -9.39
C THR A 177 0.20 25.29 -10.47
N SER A 178 1.16 25.69 -11.32
CA SER A 178 1.71 24.83 -12.38
C SER A 178 2.32 23.52 -11.87
N CYS A 179 2.73 23.47 -10.60
CA CYS A 179 3.22 22.25 -9.94
C CYS A 179 2.09 21.29 -9.49
N VAL A 180 0.82 21.71 -9.49
CA VAL A 180 -0.31 20.83 -9.19
C VAL A 180 -0.84 20.30 -10.50
N ILE A 181 -0.69 19.00 -10.75
CA ILE A 181 -0.92 18.38 -12.06
C ILE A 181 -1.80 17.15 -11.93
N LYS A 182 -2.59 16.88 -12.98
CA LYS A 182 -3.24 15.58 -13.08
C LYS A 182 -2.20 14.51 -13.43
N ALA A 183 -2.29 13.34 -12.83
CA ALA A 183 -1.28 12.30 -12.96
C ALA A 183 -1.05 11.85 -14.43
N ASP A 184 -2.10 11.84 -15.25
CA ASP A 184 -2.05 11.52 -16.68
C ASP A 184 -1.32 12.57 -17.52
N ALA A 185 -1.16 13.80 -17.02
CA ALA A 185 -0.44 14.89 -17.67
C ALA A 185 1.04 14.97 -17.27
N ILE A 186 1.57 14.03 -16.48
CA ILE A 186 2.94 14.08 -15.94
C ILE A 186 4.00 14.25 -17.03
N ARG A 187 3.84 13.55 -18.16
CA ARG A 187 4.80 13.63 -19.27
C ARG A 187 4.84 15.03 -19.87
N GLN A 188 3.67 15.57 -20.23
CA GLN A 188 3.57 16.91 -20.80
C GLN A 188 4.13 17.96 -19.84
N TRP A 189 3.77 17.86 -18.55
CA TRP A 189 4.30 18.76 -17.53
C TRP A 189 5.81 18.66 -17.41
N HIS A 190 6.37 17.45 -17.40
CA HIS A 190 7.81 17.22 -17.27
C HIS A 190 8.60 17.78 -18.47
N GLU A 191 8.10 17.58 -19.69
CA GLU A 191 8.68 18.15 -20.91
C GLU A 191 8.66 19.69 -20.84
N GLN A 192 7.52 20.30 -20.47
CA GLN A 192 7.40 21.76 -20.29
C GLN A 192 8.22 22.30 -19.12
N PHE A 193 8.40 21.51 -18.06
CA PHE A 193 9.24 21.87 -16.92
C PHE A 193 10.70 22.00 -17.37
N GLY A 194 11.17 21.03 -18.17
CA GLY A 194 12.49 21.07 -18.79
C GLY A 194 12.68 22.25 -19.75
N GLU A 195 11.64 22.71 -20.44
CA GLU A 195 11.73 23.86 -21.36
C GLU A 195 11.64 25.22 -20.63
N ASN A 196 10.73 25.35 -19.68
CA ASN A 196 10.38 26.65 -19.08
C ASN A 196 11.14 26.97 -17.78
N ARG A 197 11.52 25.96 -16.99
CA ARG A 197 12.18 26.17 -15.69
C ARG A 197 13.70 26.00 -15.77
N VAL A 198 14.19 25.24 -16.74
CA VAL A 198 15.63 25.13 -17.05
C VAL A 198 16.00 26.26 -18.03
N GLY A 199 15.94 27.50 -17.55
CA GLY A 199 16.35 28.66 -18.33
C GLY A 199 17.86 28.66 -18.63
N VAL A 200 18.31 29.54 -19.53
CA VAL A 200 19.74 29.66 -19.93
C VAL A 200 20.68 29.78 -18.72
N GLY A 201 20.29 30.54 -17.70
CA GLY A 201 21.08 30.67 -16.46
C GLY A 201 21.20 29.36 -15.66
N PHE A 202 20.13 28.57 -15.60
CA PHE A 202 20.16 27.25 -14.96
C PHE A 202 21.08 26.30 -15.72
N VAL A 203 20.95 26.25 -17.05
CA VAL A 203 21.82 25.44 -17.91
C VAL A 203 23.28 25.81 -17.68
N LEU A 204 23.63 27.10 -17.70
CA LEU A 204 25.00 27.56 -17.46
C LEU A 204 25.51 27.19 -16.06
N ASN A 205 24.69 27.38 -15.03
CA ASN A 205 25.06 27.06 -13.65
C ASN A 205 25.33 25.57 -13.41
N HIS A 206 24.64 24.71 -14.15
CA HIS A 206 24.74 23.26 -14.00
C HIS A 206 25.53 22.56 -15.12
N MET A 207 26.01 23.30 -16.13
CA MET A 207 26.71 22.73 -17.28
C MET A 207 27.94 21.92 -16.87
N PHE A 208 28.75 22.44 -15.95
CA PHE A 208 29.95 21.77 -15.46
C PHE A 208 29.61 20.43 -14.77
N ASP A 209 28.60 20.45 -13.90
CA ASP A 209 28.13 19.25 -13.20
C ASP A 209 27.49 18.25 -14.18
N ALA A 210 26.68 18.70 -15.12
CA ALA A 210 26.03 17.84 -16.12
C ALA A 210 27.01 17.13 -17.07
N LEU A 211 28.18 17.75 -17.32
CA LEU A 211 29.27 17.15 -18.08
C LEU A 211 30.04 16.09 -17.28
N LEU A 212 30.16 16.26 -15.97
CA LEU A 212 30.95 15.39 -15.10
C LEU A 212 30.13 14.28 -14.41
N ILE A 213 28.83 14.49 -14.24
CA ILE A 213 27.90 13.51 -13.70
C ILE A 213 27.36 12.71 -14.88
N ASN A 214 27.68 11.42 -14.92
CA ASN A 214 27.18 10.51 -15.94
C ASN A 214 25.95 9.72 -15.45
N ASN A 215 25.35 8.93 -16.33
CA ASN A 215 24.17 8.14 -15.98
C ASN A 215 24.48 7.09 -14.90
N GLU A 216 25.69 6.54 -14.88
CA GLU A 216 26.06 5.57 -13.84
C GLU A 216 26.14 6.22 -12.45
N THR A 217 26.55 7.48 -12.37
CA THR A 217 26.58 8.26 -11.13
C THR A 217 25.18 8.43 -10.56
N ILE A 218 24.19 8.82 -11.39
CA ILE A 218 22.81 8.99 -10.91
C ILE A 218 22.17 7.63 -10.57
N HIS A 219 22.51 6.55 -11.29
CA HIS A 219 22.06 5.21 -10.95
C HIS A 219 22.60 4.77 -9.59
N GLU A 220 23.86 5.05 -9.32
CA GLU A 220 24.48 4.76 -8.03
C GLU A 220 23.87 5.58 -6.90
N TRP A 221 23.62 6.87 -7.12
CA TRP A 221 22.82 7.68 -6.18
C TRP A 221 21.47 7.04 -5.90
N GLY A 222 20.76 6.62 -6.96
CA GLY A 222 19.49 5.93 -6.85
C GLY A 222 19.55 4.69 -5.97
N ARG A 223 20.52 3.80 -6.19
CA ARG A 223 20.70 2.58 -5.40
C ARG A 223 20.99 2.90 -3.92
N ARG A 224 21.86 3.87 -3.66
CA ARG A 224 22.22 4.28 -2.29
C ARG A 224 21.04 4.92 -1.55
N ILE A 225 20.25 5.75 -2.23
CA ILE A 225 19.02 6.33 -1.67
C ILE A 225 18.00 5.23 -1.36
N ALA A 226 17.78 4.30 -2.29
CA ALA A 226 16.84 3.20 -2.09
C ALA A 226 17.26 2.25 -0.96
N ALA A 227 18.57 2.07 -0.73
CA ALA A 227 19.09 1.27 0.38
C ALA A 227 18.78 1.87 1.76
N GLU A 228 18.51 3.17 1.84
CA GLU A 228 18.16 3.88 3.08
C GLU A 228 16.66 3.81 3.39
N HIS A 229 15.89 3.12 2.55
CA HIS A 229 14.47 2.94 2.73
C HIS A 229 14.16 2.13 3.99
N LYS A 230 13.34 2.71 4.86
CA LYS A 230 12.86 2.09 6.10
C LYS A 230 11.34 2.09 6.13
N PRO A 231 10.68 1.00 5.71
CA PRO A 231 9.22 0.94 5.71
C PRO A 231 8.70 1.04 7.14
N GLU A 232 7.61 1.78 7.32
CA GLU A 232 6.97 1.93 8.63
C GLU A 232 6.38 0.60 9.10
N GLY A 233 6.66 0.22 10.35
CA GLY A 233 6.22 -1.04 10.93
C GLY A 233 4.71 -1.19 11.03
N LEU A 234 4.23 -2.45 11.07
CA LEU A 234 2.79 -2.77 11.11
C LEU A 234 2.09 -2.14 12.33
N LEU A 235 2.66 -2.30 13.52
CA LEU A 235 2.09 -1.76 14.76
C LEU A 235 2.35 -0.25 14.93
N GLU A 236 3.39 0.28 14.28
CA GLU A 236 3.68 1.72 14.26
C GLU A 236 2.61 2.49 13.49
N TYR A 237 2.08 1.89 12.42
CA TYR A 237 1.03 2.48 11.60
C TYR A 237 -0.32 2.65 12.31
N LEU A 238 -0.54 1.97 13.44
CA LEU A 238 -1.83 1.94 14.13
C LEU A 238 -2.15 3.26 14.84
N PRO A 239 -3.44 3.67 14.91
CA PRO A 239 -3.85 4.78 15.75
C PRO A 239 -3.47 4.56 17.23
N ASN A 240 -3.05 5.61 17.93
CA ASN A 240 -2.63 5.55 19.34
C ASN A 240 -3.70 4.96 20.28
N SER A 241 -4.99 5.10 19.95
CA SER A 241 -6.09 4.52 20.75
C SER A 241 -6.29 3.00 20.53
N ILE A 242 -5.77 2.47 19.43
CA ILE A 242 -5.91 1.06 19.01
C ILE A 242 -4.62 0.30 19.31
N LYS A 243 -3.46 0.93 19.13
CA LYS A 243 -2.14 0.31 19.35
C LYS A 243 -2.04 -0.46 20.68
N PRO A 244 -2.49 0.08 21.83
CA PRO A 244 -2.47 -0.65 23.11
C PRO A 244 -3.25 -1.97 23.12
N LEU A 245 -4.30 -2.09 22.30
CA LEU A 245 -5.09 -3.33 22.20
C LEU A 245 -4.28 -4.49 21.61
N LEU A 246 -3.23 -4.17 20.85
CA LEU A 246 -2.37 -5.13 20.18
C LEU A 246 -0.97 -5.24 20.79
N THR A 247 -0.64 -4.37 21.75
CA THR A 247 0.64 -4.42 22.46
C THR A 247 0.51 -4.91 23.89
N ASN A 248 -0.72 -5.05 24.42
CA ASN A 248 -0.96 -5.46 25.80
C ASN A 248 -1.96 -6.62 25.86
N CYS A 249 -1.70 -7.56 26.77
CA CYS A 249 -2.62 -8.64 27.05
C CYS A 249 -3.91 -8.10 27.70
N HIS A 250 -5.06 -8.52 27.20
CA HIS A 250 -6.37 -8.16 27.73
C HIS A 250 -6.57 -8.57 29.20
N THR A 251 -5.97 -9.69 29.63
CA THR A 251 -6.17 -10.24 30.98
C THR A 251 -5.20 -9.64 32.01
N CYS A 252 -3.89 -9.70 31.75
CA CYS A 252 -2.88 -9.28 32.72
C CYS A 252 -2.23 -7.93 32.42
N GLY A 253 -2.55 -7.29 31.29
CA GLY A 253 -1.97 -6.00 30.89
C GLY A 253 -0.51 -6.05 30.44
N GLN A 254 0.18 -7.19 30.58
CA GLN A 254 1.57 -7.35 30.19
C GLN A 254 1.78 -7.07 28.69
N ALA A 255 2.96 -6.54 28.37
CA ALA A 255 3.35 -6.33 26.99
C ALA A 255 3.39 -7.67 26.23
N ILE A 256 2.90 -7.66 24.99
CA ILE A 256 2.91 -8.83 24.11
C ILE A 256 3.68 -8.53 22.83
N SER A 257 4.23 -9.59 22.24
CA SER A 257 4.89 -9.55 20.94
C SER A 257 3.90 -9.38 19.80
N GLU A 258 4.38 -8.87 18.66
CA GLU A 258 3.59 -8.77 17.43
C GLU A 258 3.02 -10.14 17.00
N ASN A 259 3.81 -11.22 17.15
CA ASN A 259 3.36 -12.57 16.82
C ASN A 259 2.20 -13.05 17.69
N GLU A 260 2.20 -12.74 18.98
CA GLU A 260 1.08 -13.04 19.88
C GLU A 260 -0.19 -12.28 19.47
N ALA A 261 -0.03 -11.00 19.13
CA ALA A 261 -1.14 -10.16 18.67
C ALA A 261 -1.74 -10.67 17.35
N LEU A 262 -0.90 -10.97 16.38
CA LEU A 262 -1.30 -11.49 15.06
C LEU A 262 -1.98 -12.86 15.18
N LEU A 263 -1.50 -13.74 16.06
CA LEU A 263 -2.15 -15.03 16.31
C LEU A 263 -3.57 -14.84 16.86
N CYS A 264 -3.75 -13.93 17.82
CA CYS A 264 -5.06 -13.63 18.37
C CYS A 264 -6.00 -13.03 17.32
N LEU A 265 -5.50 -12.09 16.49
CA LEU A 265 -6.25 -11.49 15.38
C LEU A 265 -6.69 -12.53 14.34
N HIS A 266 -5.78 -13.42 13.93
CA HIS A 266 -6.09 -14.47 12.96
C HIS A 266 -7.17 -15.43 13.48
N ASN A 267 -7.16 -15.69 14.78
CA ASN A 267 -8.11 -16.56 15.47
C ASN A 267 -9.12 -15.77 16.31
N HIS A 268 -9.57 -14.59 15.85
CA HIS A 268 -10.42 -13.70 16.64
C HIS A 268 -11.69 -14.36 17.19
N GLU A 269 -12.36 -15.26 16.45
CA GLU A 269 -13.50 -16.04 16.95
C GLU A 269 -13.11 -16.98 18.12
N ARG A 270 -11.92 -17.58 18.05
CA ARG A 270 -11.38 -18.46 19.09
C ARG A 270 -11.17 -17.69 20.38
N PHE A 271 -10.64 -16.47 20.29
CA PHE A 271 -10.30 -15.61 21.42
C PHE A 271 -11.39 -14.57 21.76
N ASN A 272 -12.58 -14.69 21.17
CA ASN A 272 -13.70 -13.77 21.37
C ASN A 272 -13.33 -12.29 21.16
N GLY A 273 -12.53 -12.01 20.13
CA GLY A 273 -12.06 -10.66 19.79
C GLY A 273 -11.10 -10.05 20.82
N LYS A 274 -10.52 -10.84 21.72
CA LYS A 274 -9.55 -10.38 22.72
C LYS A 274 -8.14 -10.81 22.34
N ILE A 275 -7.17 -10.01 22.78
CA ILE A 275 -5.75 -10.22 22.50
C ILE A 275 -5.05 -10.64 23.79
N TYR A 276 -4.25 -11.69 23.74
CA TYR A 276 -3.70 -12.35 24.93
C TYR A 276 -2.19 -12.61 24.78
N CYS A 277 -1.46 -12.58 25.90
CA CYS A 277 -0.11 -13.16 25.96
C CYS A 277 -0.18 -14.69 25.84
N ARG A 278 0.95 -15.33 25.57
CA ARG A 278 1.05 -16.78 25.37
C ARG A 278 0.41 -17.61 26.48
N GLU A 279 0.59 -17.23 27.75
CA GLU A 279 -0.02 -17.93 28.89
C GLU A 279 -1.55 -17.86 28.85
N HIS A 280 -2.12 -16.66 28.65
CA HIS A 280 -3.57 -16.47 28.57
C HIS A 280 -4.17 -17.01 27.28
N GLN A 281 -3.39 -17.10 26.19
CA GLN A 281 -3.80 -17.83 24.99
C GLN A 281 -4.02 -19.29 25.34
N GLN A 282 -3.04 -19.95 25.96
CA GLN A 282 -3.13 -21.36 26.37
C GLN A 282 -4.30 -21.60 27.34
N ALA A 283 -4.48 -20.73 28.33
CA ALA A 283 -5.61 -20.81 29.25
C ALA A 283 -6.96 -20.72 28.51
N ALA A 284 -7.09 -19.82 27.54
CA ALA A 284 -8.29 -19.71 26.71
C ALA A 284 -8.52 -20.97 25.83
N LEU A 285 -7.46 -21.71 25.46
CA LEU A 285 -7.60 -22.98 24.74
C LEU A 285 -8.14 -24.10 25.63
N GLN A 286 -7.68 -24.14 26.88
CA GLN A 286 -8.08 -25.17 27.84
C GLN A 286 -9.54 -25.03 28.27
N GLN A 287 -10.06 -23.80 28.36
CA GLN A 287 -11.47 -23.54 28.72
C GLN A 287 -12.49 -23.88 27.62
N LYS A 288 -12.05 -24.06 26.36
CA LYS A 288 -12.90 -24.45 25.21
C LYS A 288 -12.85 -25.94 24.87
N ALA A 289 -12.05 -26.74 25.59
CA ALA A 289 -12.11 -28.19 25.44
C ALA A 289 -13.44 -28.70 26.01
N PRO A 290 -14.19 -29.59 25.33
CA PRO A 290 -15.32 -30.26 25.95
C PRO A 290 -14.85 -30.93 27.24
N PRO A 291 -15.63 -30.93 28.33
CA PRO A 291 -15.27 -31.73 29.49
C PRO A 291 -15.06 -33.17 29.03
N ALA A 292 -13.91 -33.76 29.41
CA ALA A 292 -13.67 -35.17 29.16
C ALA A 292 -14.85 -35.95 29.72
N SER A 293 -15.53 -36.73 28.87
CA SER A 293 -16.61 -37.60 29.31
C SER A 293 -16.06 -38.53 30.41
N PRO A 294 -16.81 -38.76 31.51
CA PRO A 294 -16.37 -39.69 32.53
C PRO A 294 -16.17 -41.05 31.85
N LYS A 295 -15.02 -41.70 32.11
CA LYS A 295 -14.77 -43.07 31.67
C LYS A 295 -15.91 -43.94 32.21
N SER A 296 -16.79 -44.41 31.34
CA SER A 296 -17.77 -45.42 31.70
C SER A 296 -17.02 -46.71 32.00
N GLU A 297 -17.12 -47.17 33.23
CA GLU A 297 -16.70 -48.50 33.64
C GLU A 297 -17.36 -49.54 32.74
N THR A 298 -16.54 -50.48 32.29
CA THR A 298 -16.92 -51.59 31.42
C THR A 298 -17.75 -52.61 32.20
N GLU A 299 -18.98 -52.87 31.75
CA GLU A 299 -19.67 -54.14 31.99
C GLU A 299 -20.08 -54.80 30.66
N PRO A 300 -20.10 -56.15 30.58
CA PRO A 300 -19.97 -56.88 29.32
C PRO A 300 -21.30 -56.98 28.56
N TYR A 301 -21.25 -56.70 27.27
CA TYR A 301 -22.37 -56.80 26.34
C TYR A 301 -22.68 -58.28 26.02
N MET A 302 -23.88 -58.75 26.40
CA MET A 302 -24.48 -59.95 25.81
C MET A 302 -24.92 -59.65 24.37
N ILE A 303 -24.44 -60.47 23.44
CA ILE A 303 -24.74 -60.39 22.01
C ILE A 303 -26.19 -60.80 21.79
N ASN A 304 -26.99 -59.96 21.13
CA ASN A 304 -28.21 -60.43 20.48
C ASN A 304 -28.25 -59.97 19.02
N THR A 305 -28.17 -60.96 18.13
CA THR A 305 -28.12 -60.87 16.68
C THR A 305 -29.51 -60.64 16.09
N ALA A 306 -29.86 -59.40 15.77
CA ALA A 306 -30.95 -59.10 14.83
C ALA A 306 -30.92 -57.64 14.34
N ASN A 307 -30.07 -57.34 13.34
CA ASN A 307 -30.40 -56.43 12.22
C ASN A 307 -29.18 -56.16 11.34
N THR A 308 -28.86 -57.10 10.45
CA THR A 308 -27.83 -56.96 9.40
C THR A 308 -28.41 -57.15 8.00
N GLN A 309 -29.60 -56.59 7.72
CA GLN A 309 -30.17 -56.59 6.36
C GLN A 309 -30.64 -55.24 5.81
N ALA A 310 -30.54 -54.14 6.58
CA ALA A 310 -30.97 -52.81 6.09
C ALA A 310 -29.84 -51.92 5.52
N VAL A 311 -28.56 -52.25 5.75
CA VAL A 311 -27.44 -51.31 5.44
C VAL A 311 -26.76 -51.58 4.09
N MET A 312 -26.93 -52.76 3.48
CA MET A 312 -26.25 -53.08 2.20
C MET A 312 -27.00 -52.62 0.92
N LYS A 313 -28.26 -52.18 1.00
CA LYS A 313 -29.00 -51.72 -0.20
C LYS A 313 -28.79 -50.24 -0.58
N ASN A 314 -28.31 -49.41 0.35
CA ASN A 314 -28.09 -47.98 0.07
C ASN A 314 -26.69 -47.66 -0.47
N SER A 315 -25.70 -48.53 -0.25
CA SER A 315 -24.33 -48.36 -0.77
C SER A 315 -24.24 -48.55 -2.29
N ALA A 316 -25.00 -49.49 -2.87
CA ALA A 316 -24.95 -49.77 -4.31
C ALA A 316 -25.64 -48.70 -5.19
N ARG A 317 -26.60 -47.95 -4.65
CA ARG A 317 -27.35 -46.91 -5.39
C ARG A 317 -26.58 -45.59 -5.52
N GLN A 318 -25.66 -45.31 -4.58
CA GLN A 318 -24.86 -44.09 -4.60
C GLN A 318 -23.65 -44.21 -5.55
N SER A 319 -23.06 -45.40 -5.66
CA SER A 319 -21.92 -45.67 -6.56
C SER A 319 -22.29 -45.61 -8.05
N PHE A 320 -23.54 -45.90 -8.41
CA PHE A 320 -24.01 -45.86 -9.81
C PHE A 320 -24.25 -44.43 -10.35
N ASN A 321 -24.60 -43.48 -9.48
CA ASN A 321 -24.86 -42.09 -9.87
C ASN A 321 -23.58 -41.26 -10.05
N ILE A 322 -22.50 -41.62 -9.37
CA ILE A 322 -21.20 -40.94 -9.50
C ILE A 322 -20.53 -41.29 -10.85
N ALA A 323 -20.69 -42.54 -11.34
CA ALA A 323 -20.11 -42.98 -12.60
C ALA A 323 -20.79 -42.38 -13.86
N LYS A 324 -22.08 -42.02 -13.80
CA LYS A 324 -22.78 -41.39 -14.93
C LYS A 324 -22.40 -39.92 -15.14
N ASN A 325 -22.10 -39.19 -14.07
CA ASN A 325 -21.74 -37.77 -14.16
C ASN A 325 -20.31 -37.54 -14.65
N THR A 326 -19.36 -38.45 -14.35
CA THR A 326 -17.99 -38.36 -14.86
C THR A 326 -17.89 -38.66 -16.36
N ALA A 327 -18.73 -39.55 -16.90
CA ALA A 327 -18.77 -39.83 -18.34
C ALA A 327 -19.35 -38.66 -19.16
N ALA A 328 -20.34 -37.93 -18.63
CA ALA A 328 -20.95 -36.78 -19.30
C ALA A 328 -19.99 -35.57 -19.40
N VAL A 329 -19.18 -35.33 -18.37
CA VAL A 329 -18.19 -34.23 -18.35
C VAL A 329 -17.01 -34.51 -19.30
N SER A 330 -16.62 -35.78 -19.45
CA SER A 330 -15.56 -36.17 -20.40
C SER A 330 -15.98 -36.04 -21.87
N ALA A 331 -17.27 -36.28 -22.19
CA ALA A 331 -17.79 -36.13 -23.55
C ALA A 331 -17.93 -34.65 -23.96
N ALA A 332 -18.31 -33.78 -23.03
CA ALA A 332 -18.43 -32.33 -23.28
C ALA A 332 -17.06 -31.67 -23.57
N ASN A 333 -16.00 -32.12 -22.89
CA ASN A 333 -14.64 -31.59 -23.10
C ASN A 333 -14.02 -32.02 -24.44
N CYS A 334 -14.36 -33.20 -24.97
CA CYS A 334 -13.90 -33.63 -26.30
C CYS A 334 -14.58 -32.89 -27.45
N ILE A 335 -15.83 -32.43 -27.27
CA ILE A 335 -16.55 -31.66 -28.30
C ILE A 335 -16.03 -30.21 -28.36
N ALA A 336 -15.74 -29.60 -27.20
CA ALA A 336 -15.19 -28.24 -27.14
C ALA A 336 -13.77 -28.11 -27.74
N ALA A 337 -12.95 -29.16 -27.63
CA ALA A 337 -11.60 -29.20 -28.19
C ALA A 337 -11.58 -29.30 -29.73
N ASN A 338 -12.58 -29.94 -30.34
CA ASN A 338 -12.65 -30.07 -31.80
C ASN A 338 -13.24 -28.82 -32.49
N ILE A 339 -14.08 -28.04 -31.82
CA ILE A 339 -14.62 -26.78 -32.37
C ILE A 339 -13.54 -25.68 -32.43
N SER A 340 -12.59 -25.68 -31.49
CA SER A 340 -11.49 -24.70 -31.46
C SER A 340 -10.40 -24.94 -32.51
N ARG A 341 -10.40 -26.09 -33.18
CA ARG A 341 -9.42 -26.44 -34.24
C ARG A 341 -9.90 -26.11 -35.65
N ALA A 342 -11.17 -25.76 -35.84
CA ALA A 342 -11.79 -25.50 -37.15
C ALA A 342 -11.88 -24.00 -37.52
N THR A 343 -11.39 -23.07 -36.68
CA THR A 343 -11.56 -21.62 -36.87
C THR A 343 -10.27 -20.81 -36.95
N GLN A 344 -9.13 -21.44 -37.25
CA GLN A 344 -7.91 -20.68 -37.58
C GLN A 344 -7.92 -20.27 -39.08
N PRO A 345 -7.73 -18.98 -39.42
CA PRO A 345 -7.59 -18.55 -40.80
C PRO A 345 -6.20 -18.92 -41.32
N THR A 346 -6.16 -19.54 -42.49
CA THR A 346 -4.94 -19.80 -43.25
C THR A 346 -4.27 -18.49 -43.67
N LYS A 347 -3.02 -18.29 -43.28
CA LYS A 347 -2.03 -17.46 -43.97
C LYS A 347 -0.66 -18.09 -43.84
#